data_AF-A0A7Z9DZE5-F1
#
_entry.id   AF-A0A7Z9DZE5-F1
#
_cell.length_a   1.000
_cell.length_b   1.000
_cell.length_c   1.000
_cell.angle_alpha   90.00
_cell.angle_beta   90.00
_cell.angle_gamma   90.00
#
_symmetry.space_group_name_H-M   'P 1'
#
loop_
_entity.id
_entity.type
_entity.pdbx_description
1 polymer ?
#
loop_
_entity_poly.entity_id
_entity_poly.type
_entity_poly.pdbx_seq_one_letter_code
_entity_poly.pdbx_strand_id
1 'polypeptide(L)'
;MMTPEQTIAAFLEVWKNHPDFFLVSDIEADLDNLNQSISSDQSNEDIAKLIQNWCKNHPIIRDAVLAASRKPKPRKSEDTSLGNVLDNRYPELSKVLREKIEKSEQK
;
A
#
# COMPACT_ATOMS: atom_id res chain seq x y z
N MET A 1 0.28 18.64 1.59
CA MET A 1 0.32 17.56 0.57
C MET A 1 0.93 16.35 1.23
N MET A 2 0.39 15.15 1.01
CA MET A 2 1.05 13.91 1.47
C MET A 2 2.38 13.77 0.74
N THR A 3 3.43 13.37 1.44
CA THR A 3 4.67 12.95 0.79
C THR A 3 4.46 11.59 0.12
N PRO A 4 5.27 11.26 -0.89
CA PRO A 4 5.24 9.95 -1.52
C PRO A 4 5.39 8.82 -0.50
N GLU A 5 6.29 8.98 0.47
CA GLU A 5 6.51 8.01 1.54
C GLU A 5 5.30 7.85 2.45
N GLN A 6 4.63 8.95 2.82
CA GLN A 6 3.40 8.87 3.61
C GLN A 6 2.29 8.13 2.88
N THR A 7 2.22 8.29 1.55
CA THR A 7 1.24 7.56 0.72
C THR A 7 1.54 6.07 0.74
N ILE A 8 2.81 5.69 0.50
CA ILE A 8 3.24 4.28 0.50
C ILE A 8 3.07 3.66 1.89
N ALA A 9 3.42 4.37 2.96
CA ALA A 9 3.31 3.90 4.34
C ALA A 9 1.84 3.68 4.72
N ALA A 10 0.99 4.65 4.41
CA ALA A 10 -0.44 4.55 4.67
C ALA A 10 -1.10 3.43 3.87
N PHE A 11 -0.68 3.22 2.62
CA PHE A 11 -1.13 2.08 1.81
C PHE A 11 -0.73 0.74 2.43
N LEU A 12 0.53 0.60 2.85
CA LEU A 12 1.00 -0.59 3.57
C LEU A 12 0.28 -0.80 4.91
N GLU A 13 -0.10 0.28 5.58
CA GLU A 13 -0.88 0.18 6.82
C GLU A 13 -2.28 -0.37 6.56
N VAL A 14 -2.96 0.11 5.52
CA VAL A 14 -4.28 -0.42 5.12
C VAL A 14 -4.16 -1.85 4.62
N TRP A 15 -3.11 -2.18 3.88
CA TRP A 15 -2.79 -3.54 3.44
C TRP A 15 -2.74 -4.54 4.59
N LYS A 16 -2.12 -4.15 5.71
CA LYS A 16 -1.98 -5.03 6.89
C LYS A 16 -3.21 -5.04 7.79
N ASN A 17 -3.85 -3.88 7.99
CA ASN A 17 -4.98 -3.75 8.92
C ASN A 17 -6.33 -4.11 8.31
N HIS A 18 -6.48 -3.92 7.00
CA HIS A 18 -7.73 -4.16 6.25
C HIS A 18 -7.46 -4.93 4.96
N PRO A 19 -6.88 -6.14 5.04
CA PRO A 19 -6.63 -6.99 3.88
C PRO A 19 -7.91 -7.36 3.13
N ASP A 20 -9.05 -7.43 3.83
CA ASP A 20 -10.38 -7.69 3.26
C ASP A 20 -10.76 -6.72 2.14
N PHE A 21 -10.29 -5.47 2.19
CA PHE A 21 -10.57 -4.49 1.13
C PHE A 21 -9.87 -4.85 -0.19
N PHE A 22 -8.74 -5.56 -0.11
CA PHE A 22 -7.97 -5.98 -1.28
C PHE A 22 -8.38 -7.35 -1.80
N LEU A 23 -9.12 -8.14 -1.02
CA LEU A 23 -9.59 -9.49 -1.37
C LEU A 23 -10.98 -9.48 -2.05
N VAL A 24 -11.42 -8.31 -2.53
CA VAL A 24 -12.63 -8.17 -3.33
C VAL A 24 -12.25 -8.41 -4.79
N SER A 25 -12.92 -9.32 -5.50
CA SER A 25 -12.48 -9.78 -6.83
C SER A 25 -12.26 -8.66 -7.87
N ASP A 26 -13.05 -7.59 -7.80
CA ASP A 26 -12.87 -6.40 -8.67
C ASP A 26 -11.59 -5.62 -8.33
N ILE A 27 -11.30 -5.48 -7.04
CA ILE A 27 -10.11 -4.81 -6.51
C ILE A 27 -8.87 -5.67 -6.73
N GLU A 28 -8.97 -6.99 -6.57
CA GLU A 28 -7.86 -7.92 -6.80
C GLU A 28 -7.34 -7.84 -8.24
N ALA A 29 -8.24 -7.72 -9.23
CA ALA A 29 -7.86 -7.60 -10.63
C ALA A 29 -7.12 -6.27 -10.90
N ASP A 30 -7.61 -5.18 -10.33
CA ASP A 30 -6.97 -3.87 -10.45
C ASP A 30 -5.65 -3.82 -9.67
N LEU A 31 -5.57 -4.54 -8.55
CA LEU A 31 -4.35 -4.67 -7.73
C LEU A 31 -3.27 -5.48 -8.44
N ASP A 32 -3.64 -6.49 -9.22
CA ASP A 32 -2.70 -7.23 -10.06
C ASP A 32 -2.06 -6.31 -11.12
N ASN A 33 -2.88 -5.46 -11.76
CA ASN A 33 -2.39 -4.44 -12.68
C ASN A 33 -1.49 -3.42 -11.97
N LEU A 34 -1.83 -3.01 -10.74
CA LEU A 34 -0.98 -2.14 -9.93
C LEU A 34 0.37 -2.80 -9.61
N ASN A 35 0.35 -4.08 -9.21
CA ASN A 35 1.56 -4.86 -8.94
C ASN A 35 2.45 -4.98 -10.18
N GLN A 36 1.88 -5.19 -11.37
CA GLN A 36 2.64 -5.20 -12.62
C GLN A 36 3.18 -3.82 -13.01
N SER A 37 2.48 -2.75 -12.64
CA SER A 37 2.89 -1.37 -12.92
C SER A 37 3.97 -0.86 -11.98
N ILE A 38 4.01 -1.38 -10.74
CA ILE A 38 5.00 -1.01 -9.73
C ILE A 38 6.26 -1.86 -9.92
N SER A 39 7.39 -1.20 -10.10
CA SER A 39 8.70 -1.81 -10.23
C SER A 39 9.68 -1.23 -9.22
N SER A 40 10.61 -2.05 -8.73
CA SER A 40 11.60 -1.62 -7.73
C SER A 40 12.54 -0.52 -8.25
N ASP A 41 12.66 -0.37 -9.56
CA ASP A 41 13.46 0.67 -10.23
C ASP A 41 12.81 2.07 -10.18
N GLN A 42 11.48 2.14 -9.97
CA GLN A 42 10.75 3.40 -9.97
C GLN A 42 11.02 4.25 -8.72
N SER A 43 10.94 5.57 -8.85
CA SER A 43 11.07 6.48 -7.71
C SER A 43 9.87 6.38 -6.77
N ASN A 44 10.06 6.76 -5.50
CA ASN A 44 8.97 6.80 -4.51
C ASN A 44 7.81 7.68 -5.00
N GLU A 45 8.11 8.77 -5.70
CA GLU A 45 7.11 9.66 -6.32
C GLU A 45 6.25 8.96 -7.37
N ASP A 46 6.84 8.18 -8.26
CA ASP A 46 6.11 7.46 -9.31
C ASP A 46 5.23 6.37 -8.70
N ILE A 47 5.77 5.60 -7.75
CA ILE A 47 5.02 4.57 -7.03
C ILE A 47 3.85 5.20 -6.26
N ALA A 48 4.09 6.30 -5.55
CA ALA A 48 3.03 7.01 -4.83
C ALA A 48 1.96 7.54 -5.79
N LYS A 49 2.34 8.07 -6.96
CA LYS A 49 1.38 8.51 -7.99
C LYS A 49 0.55 7.35 -8.51
N LEU A 50 1.16 6.19 -8.76
CA LEU A 50 0.44 4.98 -9.19
C LEU A 50 -0.58 4.55 -8.13
N ILE A 51 -0.16 4.45 -6.86
CA ILE A 51 -1.04 4.11 -5.73
C ILE A 51 -2.16 5.14 -5.58
N GLN A 52 -1.86 6.44 -5.67
CA GLN A 52 -2.87 7.50 -5.60
C GLN A 52 -3.86 7.41 -6.75
N ASN A 53 -3.39 7.14 -7.97
CA ASN A 53 -4.24 7.00 -9.13
C ASN A 53 -5.15 5.78 -9.00
N TRP A 54 -4.61 4.66 -8.54
CA TRP A 54 -5.34 3.45 -8.25
C TRP A 54 -6.40 3.66 -7.15
N CYS A 55 -6.04 4.34 -6.06
CA CYS A 55 -6.98 4.70 -5.01
C CYS A 55 -8.15 5.57 -5.52
N LYS A 56 -8.01 6.32 -6.63
CA LYS A 56 -9.16 7.07 -7.19
C LYS A 56 -10.28 6.15 -7.67
N ASN A 57 -9.95 4.96 -8.16
CA ASN A 57 -10.92 3.96 -8.60
C ASN A 57 -11.55 3.22 -7.41
N HIS A 58 -10.84 3.14 -6.28
CA HIS A 58 -11.29 2.42 -5.08
C HIS A 58 -11.48 3.37 -3.89
N PRO A 59 -12.65 4.03 -3.77
CA PRO A 59 -12.88 5.04 -2.73
C PRO A 59 -12.77 4.49 -1.31
N ILE A 60 -13.10 3.22 -1.09
CA ILE A 60 -12.97 2.56 0.22
C ILE A 60 -11.51 2.49 0.68
N ILE A 61 -10.59 2.14 -0.23
CA ILE A 61 -9.16 2.07 0.07
C ILE A 61 -8.58 3.47 0.16
N ARG A 62 -8.98 4.38 -0.73
CA ARG A 62 -8.59 5.79 -0.65
C ARG A 62 -8.90 6.41 0.70
N ASP A 63 -10.11 6.18 1.21
CA ASP A 63 -10.52 6.73 2.50
C ASP A 63 -9.71 6.11 3.64
N ALA A 64 -9.50 4.80 3.61
CA ALA A 64 -8.65 4.11 4.57
C ALA A 64 -7.19 4.60 4.54
N VAL A 65 -6.61 4.82 3.36
CA VAL A 65 -5.24 5.33 3.18
C VAL A 65 -5.13 6.77 3.67
N LEU A 66 -6.12 7.61 3.36
CA LEU A 66 -6.20 8.97 3.89
C LEU A 66 -6.34 8.98 5.42
N ALA A 67 -7.13 8.06 5.98
CA ALA A 67 -7.31 7.93 7.42
C ALA A 67 -6.04 7.47 8.12
N ALA A 68 -5.34 6.47 7.55
CA ALA A 68 -4.05 5.96 8.04
C ALA A 68 -2.98 7.07 8.04
N SER A 69 -2.84 7.80 6.94
CA SER A 69 -1.87 8.90 6.85
C SER A 69 -2.15 10.06 7.82
N ARG A 70 -3.42 10.32 8.16
CA ARG A 70 -3.79 11.38 9.12
C ARG A 70 -3.49 11.01 10.57
N LYS A 71 -3.34 9.73 10.88
CA LYS A 71 -2.98 9.24 12.22
C LYS A 71 -1.62 8.55 12.18
N PRO A 72 -0.51 9.29 12.05
CA PRO A 72 0.81 8.70 12.21
C PRO A 72 1.00 8.37 13.70
N LYS A 73 0.68 7.13 14.14
CA LYS A 73 1.20 6.49 15.36
C LYS A 73 0.75 5.04 15.52
N PRO A 74 1.54 4.21 16.23
CA PRO A 74 1.77 2.82 15.94
C PRO A 74 0.63 2.00 16.50
N ARG A 75 -0.37 1.68 15.68
CA ARG A 75 -1.10 0.45 15.95
C ARG A 75 -0.13 -0.65 15.56
N LYS A 76 0.36 -1.38 16.57
CA LYS A 76 0.97 -2.70 16.39
C LYS A 76 0.10 -3.38 15.34
N SER A 77 0.63 -3.54 14.13
CA SER A 77 -0.07 -4.22 13.07
C SER A 77 -0.32 -5.61 13.64
N GLU A 78 -1.54 -5.88 14.09
CA GLU A 78 -1.92 -7.23 14.43
C GLU A 78 -1.74 -7.99 13.13
N ASP A 79 -0.83 -8.94 13.17
CA ASP A 79 -0.51 -9.81 12.05
C ASP A 79 -1.77 -10.63 11.77
N THR A 80 -2.68 -10.05 11.00
CA THR A 80 -3.94 -10.69 10.67
C THR A 80 -3.62 -11.85 9.73
N SER A 81 -4.25 -13.00 9.93
CA SER A 81 -4.04 -14.16 9.04
C SER A 81 -4.31 -13.81 7.57
N LEU A 82 -5.17 -12.82 7.30
CA LEU A 82 -5.44 -12.30 5.97
C LEU A 82 -4.33 -11.38 5.43
N GLY A 83 -3.66 -10.60 6.28
CA GLY A 83 -2.48 -9.83 5.88
C GLY A 83 -1.35 -10.74 5.37
N ASN A 84 -1.17 -11.91 5.98
CA ASN A 84 -0.25 -12.93 5.48
C ASN A 84 -0.68 -13.53 4.14
N VAL A 85 -1.99 -13.71 3.91
CA VAL A 85 -2.48 -14.19 2.60
C VAL A 85 -2.14 -13.19 1.50
N LEU A 86 -2.35 -11.89 1.73
CA LEU A 86 -1.97 -10.85 0.77
C LEU A 86 -0.47 -10.77 0.56
N ASP A 87 0.33 -10.82 1.63
CA ASP A 87 1.80 -10.80 1.52
C ASP A 87 2.33 -12.02 0.74
N ASN A 88 1.73 -13.19 0.94
CA ASN A 88 2.07 -14.40 0.19
C ASN A 88 1.60 -14.33 -1.28
N ARG A 89 0.55 -13.59 -1.57
CA ARG A 89 0.00 -13.44 -2.93
C ARG A 89 0.71 -12.37 -3.74
N TYR A 90 1.13 -11.29 -3.10
CA TYR A 90 1.88 -10.19 -3.72
C TYR A 90 3.20 -9.92 -2.95
N PRO A 91 4.11 -10.91 -2.89
CA PRO A 91 5.33 -10.80 -2.11
C PRO A 91 6.29 -9.75 -2.68
N GLU A 92 6.27 -9.54 -4.00
CA GLU A 92 7.10 -8.52 -4.63
C GLU A 92 6.57 -7.10 -4.34
N LEU A 93 5.26 -6.88 -4.46
CA LEU A 93 4.66 -5.58 -4.14
C LEU A 93 4.95 -5.17 -2.70
N SER A 94 4.64 -6.05 -1.74
CA SER A 94 4.82 -5.73 -0.33
C SER A 94 6.29 -5.47 0.00
N LYS A 95 7.21 -6.23 -0.61
CA LYS A 95 8.65 -6.04 -0.47
C LYS A 95 9.12 -4.71 -1.06
N VAL A 96 8.76 -4.40 -2.30
CA VAL A 96 9.15 -3.15 -2.98
C VAL A 96 8.67 -1.95 -2.16
N LEU A 97 7.40 -1.94 -1.74
CA LEU A 97 6.85 -0.85 -0.96
C LEU A 97 7.56 -0.69 0.39
N ARG A 98 7.88 -1.79 1.09
CA ARG A 98 8.65 -1.76 2.35
C ARG A 98 10.06 -1.22 2.13
N GLU A 99 10.77 -1.70 1.11
CA GLU A 99 12.11 -1.21 0.76
C GLU A 99 12.13 0.28 0.45
N LYS A 100 11.09 0.81 -0.22
CA LYS A 100 10.96 2.25 -0.50
C LYS A 100 10.81 3.09 0.76
N ILE A 101 10.06 2.60 1.75
CA ILE A 101 9.92 3.27 3.06
C ILE A 101 11.23 3.21 3.84
N GLU A 102 11.87 2.04 3.91
CA GLU A 102 13.12 1.86 4.66
C GLU A 102 14.29 2.68 4.08
N LYS A 103 14.41 2.75 2.75
CA LYS A 103 15.43 3.59 2.09
C LYS A 103 15.21 5.08 2.33
N SER A 104 13.97 5.48 2.54
CA SER A 104 13.61 6.88 2.80
C SER A 104 13.89 7.30 4.24
N GLU A 105 13.69 6.41 5.22
CA GLU A 105 14.00 6.68 6.64
C GLU A 105 15.52 6.72 6.94
N GLN A 106 16.37 6.22 6.04
CA GLN A 106 17.84 6.24 6.19
C GLN A 106 18.53 7.46 5.58
N LYS A 107 17.79 8.45 5.06
CA LYS A 107 18.34 9.62 4.36
C LYS A 107 18.12 10.91 5.12
#